data_AF-Q3T037-F1
#
_entry.id   AF-Q3T037-F1
#
_cell.length_a   1.000
_cell.length_b   1.000
_cell.length_c   1.000
_cell.angle_alpha   90.00
_cell.angle_beta   90.00
_cell.angle_gamma   90.00
#
_symmetry.space_group_name_H-M   'P 1'
#
loop_
_entity.id
_entity.type
_entity.pdbx_description
1 polymer ?
#
loop_
_entity_poly.entity_id
_entity_poly.type
_entity_poly.pdbx_seq_one_letter_code
_entity_poly.pdbx_strand_id
1 'polypeptide(L)'
;MAHYNFKKITVVPSAKDFIDLTLSKTQRKTPTVIHKHYQIHRIRHFYMRKVKFTQQNYHDRLSQILTDFPKLDDIHPFYADLMNILYDKDHYKLALGQINIAKNLVDNVAKDYVRLMKYGDSLYRCKQLKRAALGRMCTIIKRQKQSLEYLEQVRQHLSRLPTIDPNTRTLLLCGYPNVGKSSFINKVTRADVDVQPYAFTTKSLFVGHMDYKYLRWQVVDTPGILDHPLEDRNTIEMQAITALAHLRAAVLYVMDLSEQCGHGLAEQLELFRNLRPLFVNKPLIVVANKCDVKKISELSEDNQKIFLDLQAEGFPVVETSTLTEEGVIRVKTEACDRLLAHRVETKMKGNKVNEVLNRLHLAVPSRRDDKERPPFIPEGVVARRKRMELGEPKRRRERDLELEMGDDYILDLQKYWDIMNSSEKYDKIPEIWEGHNIADYIDPDIMQKLEELEKKKK
;
A
#
# COMPACT_ATOMS: atom_id res chain seq x y z
N MET A 1 4.66 6.19 0.48
CA MET A 1 3.66 5.56 1.37
C MET A 1 2.29 5.91 0.83
N ALA A 2 1.35 4.97 0.79
CA ALA A 2 -0.02 5.30 0.42
C ALA A 2 -0.57 6.39 1.34
N HIS A 3 -1.11 7.46 0.78
CA HIS A 3 -1.64 8.59 1.56
C HIS A 3 -2.78 8.16 2.50
N TYR A 4 -3.52 7.11 2.15
CA TYR A 4 -4.67 6.63 2.90
C TYR A 4 -4.57 5.12 3.13
N ASN A 5 -4.64 4.69 4.39
CA ASN A 5 -4.68 3.28 4.78
C ASN A 5 -5.92 3.03 5.62
N PHE A 6 -6.97 2.54 4.97
CA PHE A 6 -8.25 2.31 5.63
C PHE A 6 -8.31 1.04 6.49
N LYS A 7 -7.24 0.23 6.52
CA LYS A 7 -7.16 -0.97 7.36
C LYS A 7 -6.86 -0.65 8.83
N LYS A 8 -6.46 0.59 9.14
CA LYS A 8 -6.12 1.02 10.50
C LYS A 8 -7.32 1.36 11.38
N ILE A 9 -8.54 1.35 10.83
CA ILE A 9 -9.75 1.72 11.56
C ILE A 9 -10.10 0.64 12.57
N THR A 10 -10.25 1.01 13.84
CA THR A 10 -10.62 0.06 14.89
C THR A 10 -12.04 -0.48 14.71
N VAL A 11 -12.25 -1.73 15.15
CA VAL A 11 -13.56 -2.40 15.07
C VAL A 11 -14.62 -1.61 15.85
N VAL A 12 -15.75 -1.31 15.22
CA VAL A 12 -16.87 -0.62 15.85
C VAL A 12 -17.79 -1.67 16.47
N PRO A 13 -17.87 -1.77 17.81
CA PRO A 13 -18.73 -2.76 18.44
C PRO A 13 -20.22 -2.40 18.28
N SER A 14 -21.08 -3.42 18.35
CA SER A 14 -22.53 -3.18 18.45
C SER A 14 -22.86 -2.39 19.73
N ALA A 15 -23.99 -1.69 19.74
CA ALA A 15 -24.39 -0.92 20.91
C ALA A 15 -24.50 -1.77 22.20
N LYS A 16 -24.93 -3.03 22.07
CA LYS A 16 -25.04 -3.96 23.20
C LYS A 16 -23.66 -4.37 23.71
N ASP A 17 -22.79 -4.83 22.81
CA ASP A 17 -21.44 -5.26 23.17
C ASP A 17 -20.61 -4.11 23.71
N PHE A 18 -20.84 -2.89 23.21
CA PHE A 18 -20.17 -1.70 23.68
C PHE A 18 -20.55 -1.36 25.13
N ILE A 19 -21.83 -1.49 25.47
CA ILE A 19 -22.32 -1.32 26.85
C ILE A 19 -21.70 -2.40 27.75
N ASP A 20 -21.77 -3.67 27.34
CA ASP A 20 -21.28 -4.80 28.13
C ASP A 20 -19.76 -4.71 28.37
N LEU A 21 -18.99 -4.34 27.33
CA LEU A 21 -17.55 -4.10 27.41
C LEU A 21 -17.23 -2.99 28.42
N THR A 22 -17.96 -1.87 28.37
CA THR A 22 -17.67 -0.70 29.19
C THR A 22 -18.06 -0.92 30.66
N LEU A 23 -19.21 -1.56 30.91
CA LEU A 23 -19.64 -1.91 32.26
C LEU A 23 -18.73 -2.98 32.88
N SER A 24 -18.32 -3.99 32.10
CA SER A 24 -17.35 -5.01 32.51
C SER A 24 -16.00 -4.38 32.87
N LYS A 25 -15.48 -3.46 32.04
CA LYS A 25 -14.24 -2.70 32.36
C LYS A 25 -14.41 -1.90 33.65
N THR A 26 -15.55 -1.23 33.84
CA THR A 26 -15.83 -0.45 35.05
C THR A 26 -15.83 -1.33 36.29
N GLN A 27 -16.43 -2.52 36.22
CA GLN A 27 -16.48 -3.44 37.36
C GLN A 27 -15.11 -4.03 37.69
N ARG A 28 -14.31 -4.43 36.69
CA ARG A 28 -13.00 -5.07 36.89
C ARG A 28 -11.88 -4.10 37.28
N LYS A 29 -11.88 -2.88 36.73
CA LYS A 29 -10.78 -1.91 36.92
C LYS A 29 -11.01 -0.90 38.04
N THR A 30 -12.16 -0.91 38.71
CA THR A 30 -12.43 -0.02 39.84
C THR A 30 -12.79 -0.82 41.09
N PRO A 31 -12.44 -0.36 42.31
CA PRO A 31 -12.77 -1.07 43.54
C PRO A 31 -14.28 -1.32 43.65
N THR A 32 -14.68 -2.48 44.17
CA THR A 32 -16.10 -2.94 44.19
C THR A 32 -16.74 -2.92 45.57
N VAL A 33 -15.94 -3.13 46.62
CA VAL A 33 -16.43 -3.24 48.00
C VAL A 33 -16.47 -1.87 48.68
N ILE A 34 -17.62 -1.55 49.30
CA ILE A 34 -17.81 -0.39 50.16
C ILE A 34 -18.84 -0.69 51.24
N HIS A 35 -18.59 -0.22 52.47
CA HIS A 35 -19.48 -0.43 53.62
C HIS A 35 -20.17 0.86 54.06
N LYS A 36 -21.33 0.72 54.72
CA LYS A 36 -22.18 1.84 55.18
C LYS A 36 -21.54 2.70 56.27
N HIS A 37 -20.63 2.13 57.07
CA HIS A 37 -19.97 2.82 58.19
C HIS A 37 -18.77 3.69 57.77
N TYR A 38 -18.39 3.70 56.49
CA TYR A 38 -17.29 4.54 56.02
C TYR A 38 -17.67 6.03 56.00
N GLN A 39 -16.68 6.90 56.18
CA GLN A 39 -16.85 8.35 56.08
C GLN A 39 -17.48 8.74 54.73
N ILE A 40 -18.39 9.72 54.75
CA ILE A 40 -19.16 10.13 53.56
C ILE A 40 -18.26 10.56 52.40
N HIS A 41 -17.10 11.17 52.69
CA HIS A 41 -16.11 11.53 51.69
C HIS A 41 -15.65 10.31 50.87
N ARG A 42 -15.36 9.18 51.53
CA ARG A 42 -14.95 7.93 50.87
C ARG A 42 -16.08 7.33 50.03
N ILE A 43 -17.33 7.42 50.52
CA ILE A 43 -18.53 6.96 49.79
C ILE A 43 -18.77 7.79 48.52
N ARG A 44 -18.72 9.12 48.62
CA ARG A 44 -18.86 10.02 47.48
C ARG A 44 -17.76 9.77 46.45
N HIS A 45 -16.50 9.74 46.88
CA HIS A 45 -15.36 9.50 46.00
C HIS A 45 -15.46 8.14 45.28
N PHE A 46 -15.88 7.08 45.98
CA PHE A 46 -16.06 5.76 45.39
C PHE A 46 -17.05 5.75 44.20
N TYR A 47 -18.23 6.36 44.36
CA TYR A 47 -19.23 6.40 43.30
C TYR A 47 -18.90 7.42 42.21
N MET A 48 -18.32 8.57 42.57
CA MET A 48 -17.81 9.55 41.59
C MET A 48 -16.75 8.95 40.69
N ARG A 49 -15.82 8.16 41.25
CA ARG A 49 -14.81 7.44 40.47
C ARG A 49 -15.43 6.46 39.49
N LYS A 50 -16.47 5.72 39.88
CA LYS A 50 -17.17 4.79 38.96
C LYS A 50 -17.83 5.52 37.80
N VAL A 51 -18.55 6.62 38.05
CA VAL A 51 -19.19 7.39 36.97
C VAL A 51 -18.16 8.04 36.04
N LYS A 52 -17.11 8.67 36.60
CA LYS A 52 -16.03 9.25 35.78
C LYS A 52 -15.30 8.19 34.96
N PHE A 53 -15.00 7.04 35.56
CA PHE A 53 -14.33 5.96 34.85
C PHE A 53 -15.18 5.43 33.68
N THR A 54 -16.51 5.25 33.88
CA THR A 54 -17.39 4.87 32.78
C THR A 54 -17.45 5.94 31.68
N GLN A 55 -17.57 7.21 32.05
CA GLN A 55 -17.58 8.31 31.08
C GLN A 55 -16.29 8.36 30.27
N GLN A 56 -15.12 8.28 30.90
CA GLN A 56 -13.84 8.29 30.20
C GLN A 56 -13.75 7.15 29.17
N ASN A 57 -14.14 5.92 29.54
CA ASN A 57 -14.10 4.79 28.60
C ASN A 57 -15.05 4.98 27.38
N TYR A 58 -16.24 5.53 27.60
CA TYR A 58 -17.15 5.86 26.50
C TYR A 58 -16.57 6.99 25.63
N HIS A 59 -16.07 8.05 26.26
CA HIS A 59 -15.47 9.19 25.57
C HIS A 59 -14.28 8.77 24.71
N ASP A 60 -13.34 7.99 25.26
CA ASP A 60 -12.15 7.52 24.57
C ASP A 60 -12.54 6.69 23.35
N ARG A 61 -13.48 5.76 23.51
CA ARG A 61 -13.88 4.86 22.43
C ARG A 61 -14.69 5.58 21.34
N LEU A 62 -15.59 6.48 21.70
CA LEU A 62 -16.33 7.30 20.74
C LEU A 62 -15.40 8.26 20.00
N SER A 63 -14.43 8.86 20.71
CA SER A 63 -13.42 9.73 20.11
C SER A 63 -12.54 8.96 19.13
N GLN A 64 -12.11 7.75 19.50
CA GLN A 64 -11.36 6.87 18.61
C GLN A 64 -12.12 6.56 17.32
N ILE A 65 -13.42 6.25 17.41
CA ILE A 65 -14.26 6.06 16.20
C ILE A 65 -14.27 7.33 15.36
N LEU A 66 -14.48 8.51 15.95
CA LEU A 66 -14.53 9.77 15.19
C LEU A 66 -13.19 10.15 14.53
N THR A 67 -12.06 9.76 15.11
CA THR A 67 -10.72 10.07 14.58
C THR A 67 -10.23 9.07 13.56
N ASP A 68 -10.60 7.79 13.71
CA ASP A 68 -10.12 6.72 12.82
C ASP A 68 -10.80 6.78 11.44
N PHE A 69 -12.07 7.19 11.38
CA PHE A 69 -12.81 7.27 10.13
C PHE A 69 -12.37 8.47 9.27
N PRO A 70 -12.21 8.28 7.95
CA PRO A 70 -11.76 9.35 7.05
C PRO A 70 -12.80 10.46 6.93
N LYS A 71 -12.36 11.71 7.06
CA LYS A 71 -13.21 12.87 6.79
C LYS A 71 -13.35 13.06 5.29
N LEU A 72 -14.56 12.91 4.78
CA LEU A 72 -14.86 12.98 3.34
C LEU A 72 -14.56 14.35 2.71
N ASP A 73 -14.57 15.43 3.48
CA ASP A 73 -14.30 16.77 2.94
C ASP A 73 -12.80 17.10 2.89
N ASP A 74 -11.98 16.41 3.69
CA ASP A 74 -10.52 16.64 3.77
C ASP A 74 -9.72 15.61 2.94
N ILE A 75 -10.37 14.53 2.46
CA ILE A 75 -9.73 13.48 1.67
C ILE A 75 -9.61 13.90 0.19
N HIS A 76 -8.73 13.23 -0.55
CA HIS A 76 -8.60 13.45 -1.99
C HIS A 76 -9.94 13.24 -2.73
N PRO A 77 -10.30 14.11 -3.70
CA PRO A 77 -11.58 14.05 -4.42
C PRO A 77 -11.96 12.66 -4.95
N PHE A 78 -10.98 11.93 -5.53
CA PHE A 78 -11.17 10.52 -5.93
C PHE A 78 -11.81 9.64 -4.85
N TYR A 79 -11.28 9.67 -3.62
CA TYR A 79 -11.82 8.86 -2.53
C TYR A 79 -13.10 9.44 -1.95
N ALA A 80 -13.24 10.78 -1.93
CA ALA A 80 -14.45 11.43 -1.48
C ALA A 80 -15.66 11.02 -2.34
N ASP A 81 -15.50 11.07 -3.67
CA ASP A 81 -16.55 10.70 -4.62
C ASP A 81 -16.78 9.19 -4.67
N LEU A 82 -15.71 8.39 -4.57
CA LEU A 82 -15.85 6.94 -4.48
C LEU A 82 -16.65 6.54 -3.22
N MET A 83 -16.37 7.19 -2.08
CA MET A 83 -17.11 6.97 -0.84
C MET A 83 -18.55 7.51 -0.92
N ASN A 84 -18.78 8.60 -1.65
CA ASN A 84 -20.12 9.11 -1.91
C ASN A 84 -20.97 8.07 -2.65
N ILE A 85 -20.42 7.46 -3.69
CA ILE A 85 -21.10 6.42 -4.48
C ILE A 85 -21.33 5.14 -3.66
N LEU A 86 -20.35 4.72 -2.86
CA LEU A 86 -20.41 3.45 -2.14
C LEU A 86 -21.24 3.50 -0.85
N TYR A 87 -21.20 4.61 -0.12
CA TYR A 87 -21.69 4.66 1.25
C TYR A 87 -22.76 5.72 1.50
N ASP A 88 -23.10 6.53 0.51
CA ASP A 88 -23.90 7.75 0.65
C ASP A 88 -23.25 8.75 1.63
N LYS A 89 -22.75 9.87 1.09
CA LYS A 89 -22.06 10.91 1.86
C LYS A 89 -22.93 11.46 2.98
N ASP A 90 -24.23 11.61 2.76
CA ASP A 90 -25.13 12.23 3.72
C ASP A 90 -25.40 11.28 4.89
N HIS A 91 -25.70 10.02 4.59
CA HIS A 91 -25.87 9.00 5.62
C HIS A 91 -24.59 8.80 6.45
N TYR A 92 -23.42 8.79 5.79
CA TYR A 92 -22.12 8.68 6.44
C TYR A 92 -21.86 9.84 7.43
N LYS A 93 -22.07 11.08 6.99
CA LYS A 93 -21.89 12.27 7.83
C LYS A 93 -22.89 12.31 8.98
N LEU A 94 -24.15 11.94 8.74
CA LEU A 94 -25.17 11.87 9.78
C LEU A 94 -24.82 10.84 10.84
N ALA A 95 -24.33 9.66 10.45
CA ALA A 95 -23.90 8.63 11.39
C ALA A 95 -22.76 9.13 12.30
N LEU A 96 -21.68 9.70 11.73
CA LEU A 96 -20.58 10.28 12.53
C LEU A 96 -21.03 11.48 13.38
N GLY A 97 -21.92 12.31 12.85
CA GLY A 97 -22.52 13.43 13.59
C GLY A 97 -23.29 12.96 14.82
N GLN A 98 -24.08 11.90 14.70
CA GLN A 98 -24.78 11.30 15.83
C GLN A 98 -23.83 10.72 16.89
N ILE A 99 -22.73 10.09 16.47
CA ILE A 99 -21.68 9.60 17.39
C ILE A 99 -21.04 10.77 18.15
N ASN A 100 -20.77 11.89 17.48
CA ASN A 100 -20.23 13.09 18.12
C ASN A 100 -21.22 13.71 19.13
N ILE A 101 -22.51 13.78 18.79
CA ILE A 101 -23.56 14.22 19.72
C ILE A 101 -23.65 13.27 20.93
N ALA A 102 -23.59 11.95 20.71
CA ALA A 102 -23.62 10.95 21.76
C ALA A 102 -22.44 11.11 22.74
N LYS A 103 -21.23 11.35 22.22
CA LYS A 103 -20.04 11.66 23.02
C LYS A 103 -20.28 12.84 23.95
N ASN A 104 -20.74 13.96 23.40
CA ASN A 104 -21.00 15.18 24.17
C ASN A 104 -22.12 14.98 25.22
N LEU A 105 -23.17 14.23 24.89
CA LEU A 105 -24.25 13.92 25.83
C LEU A 105 -23.77 13.05 27.01
N VAL A 106 -22.94 12.03 26.75
CA VAL A 106 -22.35 11.18 27.79
C VAL A 106 -21.49 12.01 28.76
N ASP A 107 -20.67 12.91 28.22
CA ASP A 107 -19.82 13.79 29.02
C ASP A 107 -20.65 14.75 29.91
N ASN A 108 -21.70 15.35 29.35
CA ASN A 108 -22.61 16.23 30.09
C ASN A 108 -23.35 15.48 31.20
N VAL A 109 -23.89 14.29 30.91
CA VAL A 109 -24.54 13.44 31.93
C VAL A 109 -23.56 13.14 33.06
N ALA A 110 -22.32 12.75 32.76
CA ALA A 110 -21.33 12.47 33.80
C ALA A 110 -21.07 13.70 34.67
N LYS A 111 -20.88 14.87 34.04
CA LYS A 111 -20.59 16.13 34.72
C LYS A 111 -21.70 16.51 35.70
N ASP A 112 -22.96 16.37 35.30
CA ASP A 112 -24.11 16.69 36.14
C ASP A 112 -24.27 15.71 37.30
N TYR A 113 -24.15 14.40 37.06
CA TYR A 113 -24.25 13.41 38.15
C TYR A 113 -23.07 13.50 39.13
N VAL A 114 -21.87 13.81 38.66
CA VAL A 114 -20.72 14.05 39.53
C VAL A 114 -20.94 15.30 40.39
N ARG A 115 -21.57 16.36 39.84
CA ARG A 115 -21.95 17.55 40.61
C ARG A 115 -23.00 17.21 41.68
N LEU A 116 -24.05 16.46 41.31
CA LEU A 116 -25.12 16.05 42.23
C LEU A 116 -24.61 15.12 43.36
N MET A 117 -23.64 14.24 43.08
CA MET A 117 -23.06 13.34 44.08
C MET A 117 -22.28 14.06 45.19
N LYS A 118 -21.84 15.31 44.97
CA LYS A 118 -21.21 16.11 46.03
C LYS A 118 -22.12 16.34 47.23
N TYR A 119 -23.43 16.37 47.01
CA TYR A 119 -24.46 16.59 48.03
C TYR A 119 -25.12 15.29 48.51
N GLY A 120 -24.57 14.12 48.14
CA GLY A 120 -25.08 12.83 48.62
C GLY A 120 -24.86 12.66 50.12
N ASP A 121 -25.93 12.41 50.87
CA ASP A 121 -25.96 12.26 52.34
C ASP A 121 -25.69 10.82 52.82
N SER A 122 -26.03 9.83 51.99
CA SER A 122 -26.08 8.43 52.36
C SER A 122 -25.52 7.52 51.25
N LEU A 123 -25.10 6.31 51.65
CA LEU A 123 -24.70 5.26 50.71
C LEU A 123 -25.81 4.92 49.73
N TYR A 124 -27.07 4.87 50.19
CA TYR A 124 -28.23 4.57 49.36
C TYR A 124 -28.44 5.62 48.27
N ARG A 125 -28.46 6.91 48.64
CA ARG A 125 -28.61 8.03 47.69
C ARG A 125 -27.49 8.06 46.67
N CYS A 126 -26.23 7.86 47.09
CA CYS A 126 -25.10 7.80 46.17
C CYS A 126 -25.17 6.58 45.22
N LYS A 127 -25.61 5.42 45.73
CA LYS A 127 -25.81 4.20 44.92
C LYS A 127 -26.90 4.40 43.86
N GLN A 128 -28.00 5.06 44.20
CA GLN A 128 -29.08 5.40 43.26
C GLN A 128 -28.60 6.39 42.19
N LEU A 129 -27.92 7.47 42.58
CA LEU A 129 -27.34 8.44 41.64
C LEU A 129 -26.37 7.75 40.66
N LYS A 130 -25.55 6.82 41.14
CA LYS A 130 -24.65 6.04 40.29
C LYS A 130 -25.43 5.16 39.31
N ARG A 131 -26.48 4.45 39.76
CA ARG A 131 -27.31 3.62 38.87
C ARG A 131 -28.00 4.46 37.79
N ALA A 132 -28.54 5.61 38.17
CA ALA A 132 -29.17 6.55 37.23
C ALA A 132 -28.17 7.10 36.21
N ALA A 133 -26.98 7.52 36.65
CA ALA A 133 -25.93 8.01 35.76
C ALA A 133 -25.52 6.97 34.71
N LEU A 134 -25.16 5.76 35.16
CA LEU A 134 -24.76 4.67 34.26
C LEU A 134 -25.90 4.24 33.35
N GLY A 135 -27.14 4.18 33.87
CA GLY A 135 -28.32 3.87 33.09
C GLY A 135 -28.54 4.88 31.95
N ARG A 136 -28.50 6.18 32.24
CA ARG A 136 -28.66 7.23 31.22
C ARG A 136 -27.55 7.18 30.16
N MET A 137 -26.30 6.94 30.55
CA MET A 137 -25.21 6.73 29.59
C MET A 137 -25.47 5.53 28.67
N CYS A 138 -25.89 4.39 29.24
CA CYS A 138 -26.22 3.20 28.44
C CYS A 138 -27.43 3.45 27.52
N THR A 139 -28.44 4.18 27.97
CA THR A 139 -29.59 4.56 27.13
C THR A 139 -29.18 5.45 25.95
N ILE A 140 -28.24 6.38 26.16
CA ILE A 140 -27.68 7.19 25.07
C ILE A 140 -27.07 6.25 24.04
N ILE A 141 -26.10 5.42 24.42
CA ILE A 141 -25.41 4.49 23.51
C ILE A 141 -26.39 3.54 22.79
N LYS A 142 -27.37 3.00 23.52
CA LYS A 142 -28.40 2.11 22.94
C LYS A 142 -29.23 2.81 21.85
N ARG A 143 -29.43 4.12 21.95
CA ARG A 143 -30.15 4.90 20.94
C ARG A 143 -29.39 5.02 19.62
N GLN A 144 -28.05 4.94 19.61
CA GLN A 144 -27.22 4.96 18.39
C GLN A 144 -26.98 3.55 17.79
N LYS A 145 -27.89 2.59 18.01
CA LYS A 145 -27.73 1.21 17.51
C LYS A 145 -27.50 1.17 15.99
N GLN A 146 -28.37 1.81 15.22
CA GLN A 146 -28.34 1.77 13.75
C GLN A 146 -27.04 2.35 13.20
N SER A 147 -26.61 3.49 13.73
CA SER A 147 -25.40 4.20 13.25
C SER A 147 -24.12 3.43 13.56
N LEU A 148 -24.04 2.74 14.71
CA LEU A 148 -22.89 1.87 15.03
C LEU A 148 -22.84 0.64 14.11
N GLU A 149 -23.99 0.04 13.80
CA GLU A 149 -24.09 -1.10 12.90
C GLU A 149 -23.71 -0.72 11.47
N TYR A 150 -24.22 0.40 10.96
CA TYR A 150 -23.83 0.96 9.67
C TYR A 150 -22.33 1.28 9.61
N LEU A 151 -21.76 1.96 10.61
CA LEU A 151 -20.33 2.29 10.62
C LEU A 151 -19.45 1.03 10.63
N GLU A 152 -19.87 -0.04 11.31
CA GLU A 152 -19.13 -1.31 11.27
C GLU A 152 -19.19 -1.97 9.88
N GLN A 153 -20.34 -1.96 9.20
CA GLN A 153 -20.46 -2.43 7.83
C GLN A 153 -19.57 -1.64 6.87
N VAL A 154 -19.59 -0.30 6.98
CA VAL A 154 -18.73 0.59 6.19
C VAL A 154 -17.26 0.28 6.46
N ARG A 155 -16.85 0.11 7.72
CA ARG A 155 -15.47 -0.22 8.09
C ARG A 155 -15.02 -1.53 7.46
N GLN A 156 -15.83 -2.58 7.55
CA GLN A 156 -15.52 -3.89 6.98
C GLN A 156 -15.33 -3.82 5.47
N HIS A 157 -16.24 -3.13 4.77
CA HIS A 157 -16.14 -2.95 3.33
C HIS A 157 -14.92 -2.09 2.95
N LEU A 158 -14.73 -0.95 3.62
CA LEU A 158 -13.63 -0.02 3.40
C LEU A 158 -12.25 -0.68 3.64
N SER A 159 -12.16 -1.63 4.56
CA SER A 159 -10.92 -2.39 4.81
C SER A 159 -10.49 -3.28 3.63
N ARG A 160 -11.43 -3.65 2.76
CA ARG A 160 -11.20 -4.48 1.56
C ARG A 160 -10.89 -3.64 0.33
N LEU A 161 -11.19 -2.33 0.34
CA LEU A 161 -10.93 -1.46 -0.80
C LEU A 161 -9.43 -1.42 -1.10
N PRO A 162 -9.03 -1.53 -2.38
CA PRO A 162 -7.64 -1.46 -2.76
C PRO A 162 -7.10 -0.06 -2.55
N THR A 163 -5.80 0.02 -2.31
CA THR A 163 -5.13 1.30 -2.10
C THR A 163 -4.59 1.83 -3.43
N ILE A 164 -5.22 2.87 -3.94
CA ILE A 164 -4.85 3.57 -5.19
C ILE A 164 -4.23 4.92 -4.83
N ASP A 165 -3.03 5.21 -5.35
CA ASP A 165 -2.49 6.57 -5.26
C ASP A 165 -2.96 7.37 -6.49
N PRO A 166 -3.81 8.40 -6.35
CA PRO A 166 -4.34 9.15 -7.49
C PRO A 166 -3.27 9.94 -8.26
N ASN A 167 -2.13 10.23 -7.62
CA ASN A 167 -1.07 11.06 -8.21
C ASN A 167 0.07 10.25 -8.83
N THR A 168 0.12 8.94 -8.63
CA THR A 168 1.18 8.09 -9.20
C THR A 168 0.90 7.71 -10.66
N ARG A 169 1.82 6.95 -11.26
CA ARG A 169 1.73 6.48 -12.64
C ARG A 169 0.73 5.33 -12.72
N THR A 170 -0.39 5.60 -13.37
CA THR A 170 -1.54 4.71 -13.43
C THR A 170 -1.86 4.35 -14.87
N LEU A 171 -2.11 3.07 -15.12
CA LEU A 171 -2.80 2.59 -16.31
C LEU A 171 -4.23 2.24 -15.90
N LEU A 172 -5.22 2.69 -16.64
CA LEU A 172 -6.64 2.46 -16.35
C LEU A 172 -7.26 1.69 -17.51
N LEU A 173 -7.81 0.51 -17.22
CA LEU A 173 -8.49 -0.31 -18.21
C LEU A 173 -9.96 0.08 -18.25
N CYS A 174 -10.50 0.41 -19.41
CA CYS A 174 -11.92 0.71 -19.62
C CYS A 174 -12.46 0.03 -20.88
N GLY A 175 -13.78 -0.14 -20.96
CA GLY A 175 -14.46 -0.83 -22.05
C GLY A 175 -15.63 -1.68 -21.55
N TYR A 176 -16.34 -2.31 -22.47
CA TYR A 176 -17.52 -3.13 -22.18
C TYR A 176 -17.25 -4.29 -21.20
N PRO A 177 -18.27 -4.83 -20.51
CA PRO A 177 -18.15 -6.12 -19.83
C PRO A 177 -17.62 -7.21 -20.78
N ASN A 178 -16.94 -8.23 -20.25
CA ASN A 178 -16.48 -9.41 -21.00
C ASN A 178 -15.49 -9.20 -22.18
N VAL A 179 -15.00 -7.97 -22.40
CA VAL A 179 -13.95 -7.69 -23.42
C VAL A 179 -12.55 -8.20 -23.04
N GLY A 180 -12.35 -8.66 -21.81
CA GLY A 180 -11.08 -9.23 -21.35
C GLY A 180 -10.15 -8.29 -20.56
N LYS A 181 -10.68 -7.20 -19.98
CA LYS A 181 -9.91 -6.28 -19.11
C LYS A 181 -9.26 -6.98 -17.91
N SER A 182 -10.05 -7.78 -17.18
CA SER A 182 -9.58 -8.53 -16.00
C SER A 182 -8.57 -9.63 -16.38
N SER A 183 -8.69 -10.22 -17.58
CA SER A 183 -7.67 -11.12 -18.11
C SER A 183 -6.35 -10.39 -18.42
N PHE A 184 -6.44 -9.18 -18.98
CA PHE A 184 -5.27 -8.37 -19.31
C PHE A 184 -4.47 -7.99 -18.06
N ILE A 185 -5.12 -7.57 -16.98
CA ILE A 185 -4.44 -7.26 -15.71
C ILE A 185 -3.74 -8.48 -15.11
N ASN A 186 -4.33 -9.69 -15.18
CA ASN A 186 -3.70 -10.93 -14.70
C ASN A 186 -2.48 -11.34 -15.52
N LYS A 187 -2.43 -10.98 -16.82
CA LYS A 187 -1.26 -11.25 -17.68
C LYS A 187 -0.16 -10.20 -17.52
N VAL A 188 -0.53 -8.95 -17.29
CA VAL A 188 0.44 -7.84 -17.15
C VAL A 188 1.02 -7.75 -15.73
N THR A 189 0.25 -8.17 -14.72
CA THR A 189 0.58 -8.05 -13.30
C THR A 189 0.42 -9.40 -12.60
N ARG A 190 0.89 -9.51 -11.35
CA ARG A 190 0.63 -10.69 -10.50
C ARG A 190 -0.68 -10.56 -9.71
N ALA A 191 -1.63 -9.75 -10.19
CA ALA A 191 -2.96 -9.70 -9.60
C ALA A 191 -3.71 -11.00 -9.93
N ASP A 192 -4.59 -11.40 -9.02
CA ASP A 192 -5.47 -12.55 -9.20
C ASP A 192 -6.90 -12.05 -9.15
N VAL A 193 -7.39 -11.61 -10.32
CA VAL A 193 -8.77 -11.13 -10.49
C VAL A 193 -9.59 -12.26 -11.13
N ASP A 194 -10.74 -12.57 -10.55
CA ASP A 194 -11.64 -13.59 -11.09
C ASP A 194 -12.13 -13.23 -12.49
N VAL A 195 -12.00 -14.15 -13.44
CA VAL A 195 -12.48 -14.01 -14.82
C VAL A 195 -13.57 -15.04 -15.05
N GLN A 196 -14.77 -14.57 -15.40
CA GLN A 196 -15.93 -15.40 -15.68
C GLN A 196 -16.64 -14.91 -16.95
N PRO A 197 -17.38 -15.77 -17.68
CA PRO A 197 -17.97 -15.41 -18.97
C PRO A 197 -19.24 -14.54 -18.86
N TYR A 198 -19.74 -14.27 -17.65
CA TYR A 198 -20.94 -13.46 -17.43
C TYR A 198 -20.58 -12.02 -17.01
N ALA A 199 -21.37 -11.05 -17.46
CA ALA A 199 -21.15 -9.64 -17.17
C ALA A 199 -21.15 -9.34 -15.64
N PHE A 200 -20.51 -8.22 -15.26
CA PHE A 200 -20.36 -7.78 -13.87
C PHE A 200 -19.62 -8.77 -12.95
N THR A 201 -18.69 -9.57 -13.51
CA THR A 201 -17.72 -10.34 -12.70
C THR A 201 -16.96 -9.42 -11.74
N THR A 202 -16.50 -8.28 -12.25
CA THR A 202 -15.79 -7.23 -11.50
C THR A 202 -16.75 -6.16 -11.03
N LYS A 203 -17.14 -6.21 -9.75
CA LYS A 203 -18.08 -5.24 -9.13
C LYS A 203 -17.40 -4.05 -8.46
N SER A 204 -16.07 -4.12 -8.29
CA SER A 204 -15.24 -3.10 -7.66
C SER A 204 -13.97 -2.86 -8.46
N LEU A 205 -13.35 -1.70 -8.28
CA LEU A 205 -12.00 -1.45 -8.83
C LEU A 205 -11.00 -2.46 -8.27
N PHE A 206 -10.14 -3.01 -9.12
CA PHE A 206 -8.98 -3.82 -8.70
C PHE A 206 -7.67 -3.14 -9.10
N VAL A 207 -6.60 -3.44 -8.37
CA VAL A 207 -5.29 -2.84 -8.60
C VAL A 207 -4.23 -3.92 -8.69
N GLY A 208 -3.54 -3.94 -9.82
CA GLY A 208 -2.34 -4.72 -10.05
C GLY A 208 -1.12 -3.82 -10.07
N HIS A 209 0.00 -4.31 -9.56
CA HIS A 209 1.26 -3.58 -9.66
C HIS A 209 2.19 -4.27 -10.65
N MET A 210 2.89 -3.47 -11.43
CA MET A 210 3.94 -3.95 -12.33
C MET A 210 5.15 -3.02 -12.26
N ASP A 211 6.29 -3.56 -12.69
CA ASP A 211 7.52 -2.80 -12.83
C ASP A 211 7.84 -2.64 -14.33
N TYR A 212 8.23 -1.42 -14.71
CA TYR A 212 8.65 -1.07 -16.06
C TYR A 212 9.59 0.14 -16.03
N LYS A 213 10.70 0.08 -16.77
CA LYS A 213 11.80 1.08 -16.75
C LYS A 213 12.25 1.44 -15.33
N TYR A 214 12.40 0.42 -14.46
CA TYR A 214 12.78 0.56 -13.05
C TYR A 214 11.82 1.42 -12.20
N LEU A 215 10.60 1.64 -12.68
CA LEU A 215 9.56 2.38 -11.99
C LEU A 215 8.41 1.45 -11.63
N ARG A 216 7.79 1.70 -10.48
CA ARG A 216 6.56 1.03 -10.05
C ARG A 216 5.36 1.70 -10.73
N TRP A 217 4.51 0.88 -11.34
CA TRP A 217 3.27 1.28 -11.98
C TRP A 217 2.08 0.61 -11.28
N GLN A 218 0.93 1.26 -11.33
CA GLN A 218 -0.34 0.66 -10.92
C GLN A 218 -1.23 0.52 -12.15
N VAL A 219 -1.81 -0.67 -12.32
CA VAL A 219 -2.83 -0.98 -13.32
C VAL A 219 -4.14 -1.11 -12.57
N VAL A 220 -5.09 -0.25 -12.89
CA VAL A 220 -6.42 -0.23 -12.27
C VAL A 220 -7.39 -0.84 -13.27
N ASP A 221 -8.02 -1.94 -12.86
CA ASP A 221 -9.10 -2.57 -13.59
C ASP A 221 -10.43 -1.96 -13.16
N THR A 222 -11.25 -1.55 -14.12
CA THR A 222 -12.58 -1.01 -13.83
C THR A 222 -13.67 -2.05 -14.12
N PRO A 223 -14.80 -2.00 -13.39
CA PRO A 223 -16.03 -2.61 -13.87
C PRO A 223 -16.32 -2.23 -15.32
N GLY A 224 -16.99 -3.12 -16.05
CA GLY A 224 -17.46 -2.83 -17.41
C GLY A 224 -18.45 -1.65 -17.38
N ILE A 225 -18.31 -0.75 -18.35
CA ILE A 225 -19.21 0.40 -18.52
C ILE A 225 -20.15 0.06 -19.66
N LEU A 226 -21.44 0.29 -19.46
CA LEU A 226 -22.47 0.23 -20.50
C LEU A 226 -22.81 1.63 -20.99
N ASP A 227 -23.38 1.71 -22.19
CA ASP A 227 -23.69 2.97 -22.84
C ASP A 227 -25.05 3.53 -22.39
N HIS A 228 -25.14 3.87 -21.11
CA HIS A 228 -26.30 4.57 -20.54
C HIS A 228 -25.94 6.04 -20.27
N PRO A 229 -26.91 6.97 -20.30
CA PRO A 229 -26.74 8.32 -19.81
C PRO A 229 -26.15 8.32 -18.40
N LEU A 230 -25.29 9.29 -18.07
CA LEU A 230 -24.59 9.34 -16.79
C LEU A 230 -25.55 9.29 -15.57
N GLU A 231 -26.77 9.82 -15.71
CA GLU A 231 -27.78 9.88 -14.67
C GLU A 231 -28.42 8.52 -14.35
N ASP A 232 -28.44 7.60 -15.32
CA ASP A 232 -29.06 6.28 -15.20
C ASP A 232 -28.05 5.17 -14.88
N ARG A 233 -26.79 5.55 -14.59
CA ARG A 233 -25.72 4.58 -14.33
C ARG A 233 -25.79 4.01 -12.92
N ASN A 234 -25.55 2.71 -12.85
CA ASN A 234 -25.52 2.00 -11.58
C ASN A 234 -24.31 2.39 -10.73
N THR A 235 -24.38 2.15 -9.42
CA THR A 235 -23.27 2.42 -8.48
C THR A 235 -21.95 1.74 -8.90
N ILE A 236 -22.02 0.58 -9.55
CA ILE A 236 -20.85 -0.15 -10.07
C ILE A 236 -20.20 0.60 -11.24
N GLU A 237 -20.99 1.09 -12.20
CA GLU A 237 -20.50 1.85 -13.35
C GLU A 237 -19.96 3.21 -12.93
N MET A 238 -20.62 3.84 -11.96
CA MET A 238 -20.17 5.12 -11.39
C MET A 238 -18.77 5.02 -10.77
N GLN A 239 -18.36 3.88 -10.21
CA GLN A 239 -16.99 3.69 -9.74
C GLN A 239 -15.95 3.80 -10.88
N ALA A 240 -16.27 3.24 -12.05
CA ALA A 240 -15.41 3.32 -13.22
C ALA A 240 -15.32 4.78 -13.72
N ILE A 241 -16.42 5.52 -13.67
CA ILE A 241 -16.46 6.94 -14.02
C ILE A 241 -15.67 7.80 -13.04
N THR A 242 -15.77 7.55 -11.74
CA THR A 242 -14.96 8.24 -10.73
C THR A 242 -13.47 7.99 -10.93
N ALA A 243 -13.08 6.75 -11.27
CA ALA A 243 -11.70 6.42 -11.62
C ALA A 243 -11.26 7.16 -12.88
N LEU A 244 -12.09 7.14 -13.93
CA LEU A 244 -11.83 7.84 -15.19
C LEU A 244 -11.78 9.35 -15.05
N ALA A 245 -12.53 9.97 -14.14
CA ALA A 245 -12.51 11.41 -13.95
C ALA A 245 -11.25 11.83 -13.17
N HIS A 246 -11.02 11.24 -12.00
CA HIS A 246 -10.03 11.76 -11.04
C HIS A 246 -8.62 11.19 -11.17
N LEU A 247 -8.44 9.99 -11.74
CA LEU A 247 -7.12 9.39 -11.84
C LEU A 247 -6.32 10.02 -12.99
N ARG A 248 -5.07 10.41 -12.70
CA ARG A 248 -4.10 10.86 -13.69
C ARG A 248 -3.41 9.64 -14.32
N ALA A 249 -4.12 9.01 -15.25
CA ALA A 249 -3.74 7.75 -15.84
C ALA A 249 -3.51 7.86 -17.36
N ALA A 250 -2.84 6.86 -17.93
CA ALA A 250 -3.07 6.49 -19.31
C ALA A 250 -4.28 5.57 -19.38
N VAL A 251 -5.17 5.83 -20.32
CA VAL A 251 -6.41 5.09 -20.49
C VAL A 251 -6.19 4.06 -21.60
N LEU A 252 -6.52 2.81 -21.31
CA LEU A 252 -6.53 1.71 -22.27
C LEU A 252 -7.99 1.33 -22.52
N TYR A 253 -8.49 1.70 -23.69
CA TYR A 253 -9.84 1.35 -24.10
C TYR A 253 -9.82 -0.01 -24.81
N VAL A 254 -10.38 -1.03 -24.16
CA VAL A 254 -10.34 -2.41 -24.64
C VAL A 254 -11.61 -2.69 -25.46
N MET A 255 -11.41 -2.99 -26.74
CA MET A 255 -12.44 -3.42 -27.68
C MET A 255 -12.31 -4.91 -27.95
N ASP A 256 -13.43 -5.59 -28.15
CA ASP A 256 -13.48 -7.02 -28.51
C ASP A 256 -13.73 -7.16 -30.02
N LEU A 257 -12.75 -7.69 -30.76
CA LEU A 257 -12.83 -7.94 -32.21
C LEU A 257 -13.81 -9.06 -32.59
N SER A 258 -14.07 -9.98 -31.66
CA SER A 258 -14.89 -11.17 -31.90
C SER A 258 -16.39 -10.94 -31.73
N GLU A 259 -16.79 -9.81 -31.14
CA GLU A 259 -18.18 -9.47 -30.75
C GLU A 259 -18.80 -10.45 -29.73
N GLN A 260 -18.02 -11.36 -29.16
CA GLN A 260 -18.46 -12.32 -28.15
C GLN A 260 -18.83 -11.68 -26.81
N CYS A 261 -18.45 -10.42 -26.58
CA CYS A 261 -18.85 -9.66 -25.39
C CYS A 261 -20.35 -9.32 -25.35
N GLY A 262 -21.10 -9.61 -26.43
CA GLY A 262 -22.54 -9.35 -26.54
C GLY A 262 -22.88 -8.00 -27.17
N HIS A 263 -21.88 -7.29 -27.69
CA HIS A 263 -22.02 -5.96 -28.30
C HIS A 263 -21.19 -5.87 -29.58
N GLY A 264 -21.79 -5.32 -30.64
CA GLY A 264 -21.10 -5.12 -31.92
C GLY A 264 -20.06 -4.02 -31.88
N LEU A 265 -19.15 -3.97 -32.86
CA LEU A 265 -18.09 -2.96 -32.90
C LEU A 265 -18.60 -1.51 -32.99
N ALA A 266 -19.75 -1.28 -33.61
CA ALA A 266 -20.38 0.04 -33.69
C ALA A 266 -20.82 0.56 -32.31
N GLU A 267 -21.42 -0.29 -31.47
CA GLU A 267 -21.79 0.06 -30.10
C GLU A 267 -20.54 0.31 -29.24
N GLN A 268 -19.50 -0.51 -29.44
CA GLN A 268 -18.20 -0.30 -28.80
C GLN A 268 -17.57 1.06 -29.15
N LEU A 269 -17.79 1.55 -30.37
CA LEU A 269 -17.35 2.88 -30.79
C LEU A 269 -18.22 4.00 -30.19
N GLU A 270 -19.52 3.79 -30.07
CA GLU A 270 -20.43 4.80 -29.50
C GLU A 270 -20.10 5.05 -28.01
N LEU A 271 -19.86 3.98 -27.24
CA LEU A 271 -19.40 4.12 -25.85
C LEU A 271 -18.07 4.90 -25.78
N PHE A 272 -17.14 4.65 -26.70
CA PHE A 272 -15.87 5.39 -26.77
C PHE A 272 -16.10 6.88 -26.97
N ARG A 273 -17.00 7.25 -27.90
CA ARG A 273 -17.37 8.64 -28.19
C ARG A 273 -18.04 9.30 -26.98
N ASN A 274 -18.92 8.58 -26.30
CA ASN A 274 -19.60 9.07 -25.10
C ASN A 274 -18.66 9.27 -23.91
N LEU A 275 -17.60 8.45 -23.79
CA LEU A 275 -16.58 8.61 -22.76
C LEU A 275 -15.45 9.59 -23.13
N ARG A 276 -15.34 10.00 -24.40
CA ARG A 276 -14.31 10.91 -24.92
C ARG A 276 -14.10 12.19 -24.07
N PRO A 277 -15.15 12.86 -23.57
CA PRO A 277 -14.98 14.05 -22.71
C PRO A 277 -14.23 13.78 -21.40
N LEU A 278 -14.22 12.53 -20.91
CA LEU A 278 -13.53 12.13 -19.68
C LEU A 278 -12.03 11.85 -19.90
N PHE A 279 -11.60 11.70 -21.16
CA PHE A 279 -10.22 11.39 -21.52
C PHE A 279 -9.34 12.64 -21.72
N VAL A 280 -9.86 13.84 -21.47
CA VAL A 280 -9.12 15.09 -21.66
C VAL A 280 -7.86 15.11 -20.78
N ASN A 281 -6.72 15.49 -21.38
CA ASN A 281 -5.38 15.48 -20.79
C ASN A 281 -4.86 14.09 -20.35
N LYS A 282 -5.37 13.02 -20.96
CA LYS A 282 -4.93 11.64 -20.69
C LYS A 282 -4.46 10.97 -21.98
N PRO A 283 -3.27 10.36 -22.02
CA PRO A 283 -2.88 9.56 -23.16
C PRO A 283 -3.79 8.35 -23.26
N LEU A 284 -4.29 8.10 -24.47
CA LEU A 284 -5.28 7.07 -24.78
C LEU A 284 -4.71 6.07 -25.78
N ILE A 285 -4.99 4.79 -25.56
CA ILE A 285 -4.63 3.68 -26.45
C ILE A 285 -5.86 2.82 -26.64
N VAL A 286 -6.16 2.49 -27.88
CA VAL A 286 -7.23 1.54 -28.22
C VAL A 286 -6.60 0.16 -28.35
N VAL A 287 -7.09 -0.78 -27.55
CA VAL A 287 -6.58 -2.15 -27.46
C VAL A 287 -7.62 -3.06 -28.10
N ALA A 288 -7.27 -3.67 -29.21
CA ALA A 288 -8.12 -4.61 -29.93
C ALA A 288 -7.86 -6.03 -29.40
N ASN A 289 -8.69 -6.49 -28.47
CA ASN A 289 -8.53 -7.77 -27.78
C ASN A 289 -9.22 -8.93 -28.51
N LYS A 290 -8.81 -10.17 -28.19
CA LYS A 290 -9.26 -11.44 -28.78
C LYS A 290 -8.88 -11.61 -30.26
N CYS A 291 -7.70 -11.11 -30.64
CA CYS A 291 -7.18 -11.26 -32.01
C CYS A 291 -6.86 -12.72 -32.40
N ASP A 292 -6.88 -13.65 -31.45
CA ASP A 292 -6.79 -15.09 -31.68
C ASP A 292 -8.04 -15.67 -32.38
N VAL A 293 -9.20 -15.03 -32.23
CA VAL A 293 -10.45 -15.46 -32.87
C VAL A 293 -10.64 -14.80 -34.24
N LYS A 294 -10.41 -13.48 -34.31
CA LYS A 294 -10.48 -12.68 -35.54
C LYS A 294 -9.40 -11.62 -35.51
N LYS A 295 -8.63 -11.50 -36.59
CA LYS A 295 -7.66 -10.40 -36.75
C LYS A 295 -8.31 -9.18 -37.40
N ILE A 296 -7.72 -7.99 -37.22
CA ILE A 296 -8.25 -6.76 -37.85
C ILE A 296 -8.28 -6.90 -39.37
N SER A 297 -7.31 -7.59 -39.97
CA SER A 297 -7.24 -7.85 -41.42
C SER A 297 -8.40 -8.71 -41.95
N GLU A 298 -9.06 -9.47 -41.08
CA GLU A 298 -10.14 -10.39 -41.44
C GLU A 298 -11.53 -9.78 -41.21
N LEU A 299 -11.59 -8.56 -40.66
CA LEU A 299 -12.83 -7.82 -40.47
C LEU A 299 -13.36 -7.26 -41.79
N SER A 300 -14.66 -6.97 -41.84
CA SER A 300 -15.27 -6.24 -42.96
C SER A 300 -14.61 -4.88 -43.18
N GLU A 301 -14.61 -4.39 -44.43
CA GLU A 301 -14.01 -3.09 -44.77
C GLU A 301 -14.57 -1.95 -43.91
N ASP A 302 -15.87 -1.98 -43.56
CA ASP A 302 -16.48 -0.97 -42.70
C ASP A 302 -15.96 -1.01 -41.26
N ASN A 303 -15.71 -2.21 -40.72
CA ASN A 303 -15.14 -2.35 -39.39
C ASN A 303 -13.64 -1.98 -39.37
N GLN A 304 -12.91 -2.23 -40.47
CA GLN A 304 -11.53 -1.77 -40.61
C GLN A 304 -11.46 -0.23 -40.67
N LYS A 305 -12.40 0.43 -41.36
CA LYS A 305 -12.51 1.90 -41.37
C LYS A 305 -12.63 2.48 -39.97
N ILE A 306 -13.37 1.85 -39.06
CA ILE A 306 -13.49 2.31 -37.66
C ILE A 306 -12.11 2.43 -36.99
N PHE A 307 -11.24 1.43 -37.15
CA PHE A 307 -9.90 1.45 -36.56
C PHE A 307 -8.96 2.43 -37.27
N LEU A 308 -9.09 2.58 -38.59
CA LEU A 308 -8.34 3.58 -39.36
C LEU A 308 -8.71 5.00 -38.96
N ASP A 309 -10.00 5.28 -38.73
CA ASP A 309 -10.49 6.58 -38.27
C ASP A 309 -9.96 6.90 -36.87
N LEU A 310 -9.99 5.93 -35.94
CA LEU A 310 -9.40 6.07 -34.61
C LEU A 310 -7.89 6.35 -34.68
N GLN A 311 -7.19 5.71 -35.61
CA GLN A 311 -5.76 5.93 -35.84
C GLN A 311 -5.47 7.30 -36.47
N ALA A 312 -6.34 7.77 -37.37
CA ALA A 312 -6.26 9.11 -37.97
C ALA A 312 -6.48 10.23 -36.93
N GLU A 313 -7.31 9.98 -35.91
CA GLU A 313 -7.46 10.86 -34.74
C GLU A 313 -6.22 10.89 -33.81
N GLY A 314 -5.23 10.01 -34.06
CA GLY A 314 -3.97 9.94 -33.30
C GLY A 314 -3.96 8.91 -32.16
N PHE A 315 -4.99 8.06 -32.06
CA PHE A 315 -5.04 6.97 -31.10
C PHE A 315 -4.42 5.69 -31.68
N PRO A 316 -3.35 5.14 -31.09
CA PRO A 316 -2.77 3.89 -31.58
C PRO A 316 -3.75 2.75 -31.32
N VAL A 317 -3.95 1.94 -32.35
CA VAL A 317 -4.69 0.68 -32.25
C VAL A 317 -3.66 -0.45 -32.22
N VAL A 318 -3.72 -1.29 -31.19
CA VAL A 318 -2.82 -2.43 -31.05
C VAL A 318 -3.64 -3.70 -30.82
N GLU A 319 -3.41 -4.71 -31.67
CA GLU A 319 -3.97 -6.05 -31.50
C GLU A 319 -3.34 -6.74 -30.30
N THR A 320 -4.18 -7.36 -29.49
CA THR A 320 -3.76 -8.15 -28.32
C THR A 320 -4.60 -9.41 -28.20
N SER A 321 -3.98 -10.48 -27.70
CA SER A 321 -4.70 -11.63 -27.21
C SER A 321 -4.18 -12.01 -25.84
N THR A 322 -5.09 -12.12 -24.87
CA THR A 322 -4.78 -12.66 -23.55
C THR A 322 -4.62 -14.18 -23.55
N LEU A 323 -5.03 -14.86 -24.63
CA LEU A 323 -4.89 -16.32 -24.78
C LEU A 323 -3.50 -16.68 -25.31
N THR A 324 -3.07 -16.06 -26.41
CA THR A 324 -1.75 -16.31 -27.02
C THR A 324 -0.64 -15.44 -26.43
N GLU A 325 -1.00 -14.44 -25.61
CA GLU A 325 -0.10 -13.42 -25.03
C GLU A 325 0.55 -12.50 -26.07
N GLU A 326 0.12 -12.57 -27.32
CA GLU A 326 0.56 -11.69 -28.39
C GLU A 326 0.07 -10.25 -28.13
N GLY A 327 0.95 -9.27 -28.35
CA GLY A 327 0.62 -7.85 -28.25
C GLY A 327 0.52 -7.28 -26.81
N VAL A 328 0.35 -8.11 -25.78
CA VAL A 328 0.17 -7.65 -24.38
C VAL A 328 1.34 -6.78 -23.90
N ILE A 329 2.57 -7.23 -24.16
CA ILE A 329 3.79 -6.49 -23.77
C ILE A 329 3.92 -5.19 -24.59
N ARG A 330 3.54 -5.22 -25.87
CA ARG A 330 3.60 -4.04 -26.76
C ARG A 330 2.69 -2.93 -26.24
N VAL A 331 1.45 -3.26 -25.89
CA VAL A 331 0.51 -2.31 -25.27
C VAL A 331 1.06 -1.78 -23.96
N LYS A 332 1.62 -2.64 -23.09
CA LYS A 332 2.26 -2.21 -21.85
C LYS A 332 3.36 -1.17 -22.11
N THR A 333 4.28 -1.44 -23.04
CA THR A 333 5.39 -0.54 -23.36
C THR A 333 4.91 0.80 -23.91
N GLU A 334 3.97 0.78 -24.85
CA GLU A 334 3.46 1.99 -25.50
C GLU A 334 2.65 2.86 -24.54
N ALA A 335 1.77 2.26 -23.72
CA ALA A 335 1.01 2.96 -22.69
C ALA A 335 1.91 3.66 -21.68
N CYS A 336 2.94 2.96 -21.21
CA CYS A 336 3.87 3.51 -20.24
C CYS A 336 4.69 4.65 -20.85
N ASP A 337 5.22 4.49 -22.06
CA ASP A 337 6.09 5.48 -22.67
C ASP A 337 5.34 6.76 -23.04
N ARG A 338 4.11 6.66 -23.55
CA ARG A 338 3.24 7.83 -23.79
C ARG A 338 2.92 8.56 -22.49
N LEU A 339 2.63 7.84 -21.40
CA LEU A 339 2.39 8.47 -20.10
C LEU A 339 3.65 9.15 -19.56
N LEU A 340 4.83 8.53 -19.73
CA LEU A 340 6.09 9.12 -19.31
C LEU A 340 6.36 10.42 -20.05
N ALA A 341 6.17 10.46 -21.38
CA ALA A 341 6.36 11.66 -22.18
C ALA A 341 5.48 12.82 -21.68
N HIS A 342 4.18 12.60 -21.55
CA HIS A 342 3.24 13.61 -21.06
C HIS A 342 3.55 14.07 -19.62
N ARG A 343 3.95 13.14 -18.74
CA ARG A 343 4.29 13.47 -17.35
C ARG A 343 5.61 14.22 -17.23
N VAL A 344 6.61 13.89 -18.04
CA VAL A 344 7.89 14.62 -18.09
C VAL A 344 7.64 16.03 -18.60
N GLU A 345 6.83 16.21 -19.65
CA GLU A 345 6.46 17.53 -20.15
C GLU A 345 5.77 18.37 -19.05
N THR A 346 4.81 17.80 -18.34
CA THR A 346 4.14 18.46 -17.20
C THR A 346 5.13 18.82 -16.08
N LYS A 347 6.15 17.97 -15.86
CA LYS A 347 7.19 18.24 -14.86
C LYS A 347 8.14 19.34 -15.30
N MET A 348 8.53 19.37 -16.58
CA MET A 348 9.38 20.41 -17.17
C MET A 348 8.70 21.77 -17.18
N LYS A 349 7.37 21.83 -17.39
CA LYS A 349 6.57 23.05 -17.22
C LYS A 349 6.54 23.55 -15.76
N GLY A 350 6.85 22.69 -14.79
CA GLY A 350 6.93 23.05 -13.38
C GLY A 350 8.36 23.36 -12.91
N ASN A 351 8.47 23.98 -11.73
CA ASN A 351 9.77 24.44 -11.22
C ASN A 351 10.61 23.34 -10.53
N LYS A 352 10.02 22.17 -10.26
CA LYS A 352 10.67 21.09 -9.48
C LYS A 352 11.80 20.38 -10.22
N VAL A 353 11.91 20.55 -11.54
CA VAL A 353 12.99 19.93 -12.32
C VAL A 353 14.33 20.57 -11.96
N ASN A 354 14.36 21.87 -11.66
CA ASN A 354 15.59 22.60 -11.35
C ASN A 354 16.30 22.05 -10.10
N GLU A 355 15.55 21.57 -9.12
CA GLU A 355 16.09 20.96 -7.89
C GLU A 355 16.85 19.64 -8.13
N VAL A 356 16.59 18.96 -9.26
CA VAL A 356 17.16 17.64 -9.56
C VAL A 356 18.12 17.64 -10.76
N LEU A 357 18.38 18.81 -11.38
CA LEU A 357 19.26 18.92 -12.54
C LEU A 357 20.68 18.40 -12.26
N ASN A 358 21.19 18.61 -11.05
CA ASN A 358 22.49 18.11 -10.61
C ASN A 358 22.61 16.57 -10.65
N ARG A 359 21.48 15.84 -10.51
CA ARG A 359 21.45 14.37 -10.58
C ARG A 359 21.39 13.85 -12.02
N LEU A 360 20.93 14.68 -12.96
CA LEU A 360 20.81 14.33 -14.38
C LEU A 360 22.10 14.62 -15.15
N HIS A 361 22.95 15.49 -14.64
CA HIS A 361 24.21 15.87 -15.27
C HIS A 361 25.25 14.75 -15.16
N LEU A 362 25.59 14.13 -16.29
CA LEU A 362 26.76 13.25 -16.40
C LEU A 362 28.02 14.10 -16.57
N ALA A 363 28.90 14.09 -15.57
CA ALA A 363 30.17 14.81 -15.64
C ALA A 363 31.09 14.21 -16.71
N VAL A 364 31.49 15.03 -17.68
CA VAL A 364 32.47 14.66 -18.69
C VAL A 364 33.86 15.08 -18.18
N PRO A 365 34.79 14.15 -17.98
CA PRO A 365 36.13 14.48 -17.48
C PRO A 365 36.89 15.33 -18.51
N SER A 366 37.47 16.44 -18.07
CA SER A 366 38.39 17.21 -18.90
C SER A 366 39.77 16.54 -18.94
N ARG A 367 40.40 16.53 -20.12
CA ARG A 367 41.74 15.98 -20.29
C ARG A 367 42.74 16.84 -19.52
N ARG A 368 43.34 16.28 -18.46
CA ARG A 368 44.31 16.97 -17.60
C ARG A 368 45.76 16.66 -17.97
N ASP A 369 46.07 15.40 -18.23
CA ASP A 369 47.39 14.89 -18.56
C ASP A 369 47.31 13.76 -19.60
N ASP A 370 48.44 13.42 -20.22
CA ASP A 370 48.55 12.34 -21.21
C ASP A 370 48.82 10.96 -20.58
N LYS A 371 48.45 10.78 -19.31
CA LYS A 371 48.63 9.51 -18.60
C LYS A 371 47.40 8.62 -18.78
N GLU A 372 47.60 7.45 -19.37
CA GLU A 372 46.55 6.44 -19.50
C GLU A 372 46.20 5.83 -18.14
N ARG A 373 44.88 5.66 -17.89
CA ARG A 373 44.33 5.05 -16.66
C ARG A 373 43.31 3.98 -17.05
N PRO A 374 43.76 2.82 -17.56
CA PRO A 374 42.84 1.76 -17.98
C PRO A 374 42.14 1.12 -16.77
N PRO A 375 40.91 0.60 -16.94
CA PRO A 375 40.27 -0.20 -15.91
C PRO A 375 41.04 -1.53 -15.73
N PHE A 376 41.47 -1.83 -14.51
CA PHE A 376 42.15 -3.10 -14.21
C PHE A 376 41.14 -4.19 -13.86
N ILE A 377 40.77 -5.00 -14.86
CA ILE A 377 39.88 -6.16 -14.69
C ILE A 377 40.74 -7.43 -14.78
N PRO A 378 40.94 -8.18 -13.68
CA PRO A 378 41.77 -9.39 -13.69
C PRO A 378 41.21 -10.49 -14.60
N GLU A 379 42.09 -11.23 -15.27
CA GLU A 379 41.73 -12.32 -16.18
C GLU A 379 40.87 -13.40 -15.52
N GLY A 380 41.12 -13.69 -14.22
CA GLY A 380 40.33 -14.65 -13.44
C GLY A 380 38.84 -14.29 -13.32
N VAL A 381 38.51 -13.00 -13.31
CA VAL A 381 37.11 -12.51 -13.28
C VAL A 381 36.46 -12.69 -14.64
N VAL A 382 37.19 -12.43 -15.72
CA VAL A 382 36.71 -12.62 -17.11
C VAL A 382 36.47 -14.10 -17.39
N ALA A 383 37.40 -14.98 -17.00
CA ALA A 383 37.24 -16.43 -17.12
C ALA A 383 36.05 -16.94 -16.29
N ARG A 384 35.86 -16.41 -15.08
CA ARG A 384 34.69 -16.75 -14.24
C ARG A 384 33.37 -16.36 -14.88
N ARG A 385 33.29 -15.20 -15.54
CA ARG A 385 32.10 -14.77 -16.28
C ARG A 385 31.74 -15.77 -17.38
N LYS A 386 32.73 -16.21 -18.18
CA LYS A 386 32.55 -17.23 -19.23
C LYS A 386 32.05 -18.57 -18.67
N ARG A 387 32.62 -19.04 -17.55
CA ARG A 387 32.16 -20.27 -16.87
C ARG A 387 30.71 -20.20 -16.39
N MET A 388 30.27 -19.04 -15.90
CA MET A 388 28.87 -18.83 -15.50
C MET A 388 27.91 -18.87 -16.69
N GLU A 389 28.34 -18.36 -17.84
CA GLU A 389 27.57 -18.44 -19.10
C GLU A 389 27.45 -19.89 -19.60
N LEU A 390 28.48 -20.72 -19.38
CA LEU A 390 28.52 -22.15 -19.72
C LEU A 390 27.78 -23.06 -18.72
N GLY A 391 27.29 -22.54 -17.59
CA GLY A 391 26.48 -23.28 -16.63
C GLY A 391 27.24 -24.28 -15.74
N GLU A 392 28.54 -24.09 -15.53
CA GLU A 392 29.35 -24.96 -14.64
C GLU A 392 28.81 -24.99 -13.20
N PRO A 393 29.00 -26.12 -12.47
CA PRO A 393 28.50 -26.27 -11.11
C PRO A 393 29.11 -25.24 -10.16
N LYS A 394 28.26 -24.66 -9.29
CA LYS A 394 28.69 -23.66 -8.32
C LYS A 394 29.59 -24.31 -7.26
N ARG A 395 30.71 -23.65 -6.95
CA ARG A 395 31.56 -24.00 -5.80
C ARG A 395 30.74 -23.93 -4.50
N ARG A 396 30.94 -24.92 -3.62
CA ARG A 396 30.40 -24.96 -2.26
C ARG A 396 30.77 -23.68 -1.51
N ARG A 397 29.79 -23.04 -0.87
CA ARG A 397 29.96 -21.79 -0.11
C ARG A 397 30.09 -22.11 1.38
N GLU A 398 30.62 -21.16 2.13
CA GLU A 398 30.70 -21.29 3.60
C GLU A 398 29.32 -21.44 4.24
N ARG A 399 28.29 -20.79 3.69
CA ARG A 399 26.91 -20.96 4.17
C ARG A 399 26.40 -22.39 4.01
N ASP A 400 26.85 -23.11 2.99
CA ASP A 400 26.46 -24.51 2.78
C ASP A 400 27.17 -25.43 3.80
N LEU A 401 28.42 -25.10 4.17
CA LEU A 401 29.17 -25.78 5.23
C LEU A 401 28.53 -25.53 6.62
N GLU A 402 28.19 -24.29 6.91
CA GLU A 402 27.49 -23.89 8.15
C GLU A 402 26.16 -24.64 8.31
N LEU A 403 25.35 -24.73 7.25
CA LEU A 403 24.06 -25.44 7.29
C LEU A 403 24.22 -26.95 7.49
N GLU A 404 25.29 -27.55 6.99
CA GLU A 404 25.55 -28.99 7.12
C GLU A 404 26.09 -29.35 8.51
N MET A 405 26.97 -28.51 9.06
CA MET A 405 27.58 -28.72 10.37
C MET A 405 26.67 -28.28 11.54
N GLY A 406 25.71 -27.37 11.29
CA GLY A 406 24.73 -26.96 12.29
C GLY A 406 25.38 -26.33 13.52
N ASP A 407 25.06 -26.87 14.70
CA ASP A 407 25.56 -26.36 15.98
C ASP A 407 27.06 -26.63 16.19
N ASP A 408 27.64 -27.62 15.50
CA ASP A 408 29.07 -27.95 15.56
C ASP A 408 29.92 -27.04 14.64
N TYR A 409 29.29 -26.12 13.91
CA TYR A 409 29.99 -25.22 13.02
C TYR A 409 30.75 -24.13 13.80
N ILE A 410 32.06 -24.06 13.57
CA ILE A 410 32.91 -22.95 14.03
C ILE A 410 33.55 -22.33 12.79
N LEU A 411 33.32 -21.01 12.61
CA LEU A 411 33.98 -20.26 11.54
C LEU A 411 35.48 -20.15 11.84
N ASP A 412 36.27 -20.90 11.08
CA ASP A 412 37.72 -20.87 11.14
C ASP A 412 38.29 -19.79 10.19
N LEU A 413 38.82 -18.71 10.77
CA LEU A 413 39.43 -17.60 10.02
C LEU A 413 40.81 -17.96 9.47
N GLN A 414 41.57 -18.83 10.16
CA GLN A 414 42.96 -19.18 9.83
C GLN A 414 43.04 -20.06 8.57
N LYS A 415 42.03 -20.88 8.32
CA LYS A 415 41.85 -21.68 7.10
C LYS A 415 42.03 -20.89 5.80
N TYR A 416 41.68 -19.60 5.80
CA TYR A 416 41.64 -18.75 4.60
C TYR A 416 42.90 -17.91 4.37
N TRP A 417 43.92 -18.04 5.22
CA TRP A 417 45.17 -17.29 5.06
C TRP A 417 46.11 -17.97 4.07
N ASP A 418 46.76 -17.18 3.23
CA ASP A 418 47.81 -17.65 2.33
C ASP A 418 49.17 -17.23 2.92
N ILE A 419 49.91 -18.20 3.46
CA ILE A 419 51.22 -18.02 4.11
C ILE A 419 52.27 -18.88 3.40
N MET A 420 53.55 -18.59 3.64
CA MET A 420 54.68 -19.25 2.99
C MET A 420 54.66 -20.78 3.19
N ASN A 421 54.47 -21.23 4.43
CA ASN A 421 54.36 -22.64 4.78
C ASN A 421 52.94 -22.95 5.25
N SER A 422 52.23 -23.82 4.52
CA SER A 422 50.83 -24.14 4.86
C SER A 422 50.65 -24.86 6.20
N SER A 423 51.70 -25.48 6.73
CA SER A 423 51.70 -26.17 8.03
C SER A 423 51.52 -25.20 9.21
N GLU A 424 51.97 -23.96 9.07
CA GLU A 424 52.01 -22.95 10.14
C GLU A 424 50.69 -22.17 10.25
N LYS A 425 49.66 -22.50 9.44
CA LYS A 425 48.39 -21.73 9.40
C LYS A 425 47.66 -21.73 10.74
N TYR A 426 47.82 -22.81 11.50
CA TYR A 426 47.15 -23.04 12.77
C TYR A 426 48.05 -22.75 13.98
N ASP A 427 49.22 -22.16 13.76
CA ASP A 427 50.13 -21.81 14.84
C ASP A 427 49.55 -20.68 15.69
N LYS A 428 49.69 -20.82 17.01
CA LYS A 428 49.26 -19.79 17.96
C LYS A 428 50.36 -18.74 18.06
N ILE A 429 50.09 -17.55 17.56
CA ILE A 429 50.99 -16.40 17.67
C ILE A 429 51.04 -15.98 19.15
N PRO A 430 52.20 -16.06 19.82
CA PRO A 430 52.33 -15.54 21.17
C PRO A 430 52.26 -14.00 21.12
N GLU A 431 51.37 -13.40 21.91
CA GLU A 431 51.14 -11.95 21.85
C GLU A 431 51.91 -11.18 22.94
N ILE A 432 52.08 -11.77 24.13
CA ILE A 432 52.62 -11.09 25.31
C ILE A 432 53.73 -11.93 25.94
N TRP A 433 54.83 -11.27 26.30
CA TRP A 433 55.90 -11.85 27.10
C TRP A 433 56.37 -10.87 28.17
N GLU A 434 56.30 -11.28 29.45
CA GLU A 434 56.77 -10.52 30.62
C GLU A 434 56.38 -9.03 30.64
N GLY A 435 55.11 -8.73 30.34
CA GLY A 435 54.57 -7.35 30.37
C GLY A 435 54.82 -6.53 29.10
N HIS A 436 55.43 -7.11 28.06
CA HIS A 436 55.68 -6.48 26.77
C HIS A 436 54.93 -7.21 25.65
N ASN A 437 54.53 -6.48 24.60
CA ASN A 437 53.91 -7.10 23.43
C ASN A 437 55.00 -7.60 22.48
N ILE A 438 54.85 -8.82 21.98
CA ILE A 438 55.82 -9.41 21.04
C ILE A 438 55.71 -8.73 19.66
N ALA A 439 54.53 -8.25 19.28
CA ALA A 439 54.29 -7.50 18.05
C ALA A 439 55.20 -6.26 17.92
N ASP A 440 55.58 -5.63 19.04
CA ASP A 440 56.45 -4.45 19.06
C ASP A 440 57.90 -4.78 18.64
N TYR A 441 58.27 -6.06 18.64
CA TYR A 441 59.61 -6.56 18.33
C TYR A 441 59.68 -7.34 17.00
N ILE A 442 58.59 -7.39 16.21
CA ILE A 442 58.59 -8.07 14.90
C ILE A 442 59.29 -7.20 13.86
N ASP A 443 60.50 -7.60 13.49
CA ASP A 443 61.34 -6.94 12.50
C ASP A 443 62.12 -8.00 11.71
N PRO A 444 62.13 -7.97 10.36
CA PRO A 444 62.87 -8.94 9.56
C PRO A 444 64.38 -8.99 9.89
N ASP A 445 64.96 -7.88 10.38
CA ASP A 445 66.39 -7.76 10.67
C ASP A 445 66.72 -7.78 12.18
N ILE A 446 65.80 -8.27 13.03
CA ILE A 446 65.94 -8.23 14.50
C ILE A 446 67.23 -8.89 15.01
N MET A 447 67.67 -9.98 14.38
CA MET A 447 68.89 -10.71 14.76
C MET A 447 70.16 -9.89 14.51
N GLN A 448 70.20 -9.11 13.43
CA GLN A 448 71.36 -8.25 13.14
C GLN A 448 71.44 -7.11 14.17
N LYS A 449 70.30 -6.49 14.50
CA LYS A 449 70.22 -5.46 15.54
C LYS A 449 70.65 -5.99 16.91
N LEU A 450 70.32 -7.25 17.21
CA LEU A 450 70.75 -7.93 18.43
C LEU A 450 72.27 -8.12 18.47
N GLU A 451 72.88 -8.61 17.39
CA GLU A 451 74.34 -8.79 17.30
C GLU A 451 75.11 -7.47 17.50
N GLU A 452 74.64 -6.36 16.92
CA GLU A 452 75.25 -5.05 17.14
C GLU A 452 75.13 -4.59 18.59
N LEU A 453 73.99 -4.83 19.23
CA LEU A 453 73.76 -4.50 20.62
C LEU A 453 74.64 -5.34 21.55
N GLU A 454 74.84 -6.62 21.23
CA GLU A 454 75.75 -7.51 21.94
C GLU A 454 77.22 -7.10 21.75
N LYS A 455 77.62 -6.70 20.54
CA LYS A 455 78.97 -6.16 20.27
C LYS A 455 79.24 -4.83 20.98
N LYS A 456 78.21 -4.01 21.20
CA LYS A 456 78.32 -2.78 22.02
C LYS A 456 78.39 -3.07 23.53
N LYS A 457 77.90 -4.23 23.96
CA LYS A 457 77.92 -4.66 25.38
C LYS A 457 79.21 -5.42 25.75
N LYS A 458 79.83 -6.12 24.80
CA LYS A 458 81.19 -6.68 24.93
C LYS A 458 82.23 -5.59 24.80
#